data_AF-A0A353B8Z0-F1
#
_entry.id   AF-A0A353B8Z0-F1
#
_cell.length_a   1.000
_cell.length_b   1.000
_cell.length_c   1.000
_cell.angle_alpha   90.00
_cell.angle_beta   90.00
_cell.angle_gamma   90.00
#
_symmetry.space_group_name_H-M   'P 1'
#
loop_
_entity.id
_entity.type
_entity.pdbx_description
1 polymer ?
#
loop_
_entity_poly.entity_id
_entity_poly.type
_entity_poly.pdbx_seq_one_letter_code
_entity_poly.pdbx_strand_id
1 'polypeptide(L)'
;MDEKSMVQALRLVKPSGDVSDLRRLDLDEVDVSSNAHRLLAGHLRMSLHIAWPYLSSIPAERLLARHHPLCNSTNWQIGHLICSEYEQIASIAAKTPGNSSRTSVSSTQSNGPHWHGHFQRIYHKPERESELPACKSPDTLASQADLRFAFEETRQITLALLCRLTARELSEPTTYPYAPTKAAVFQMVAAHWLLHSAQWP
;
A
#
# COMPACT_ATOMS: atom_id res chain seq x y z
N MET A 1 -0.30 1.20 24.89
CA MET A 1 -1.50 1.12 24.03
C MET A 1 -1.81 -0.35 23.75
N ASP A 2 -2.97 -0.86 24.17
CA ASP A 2 -3.29 -2.30 24.19
C ASP A 2 -3.94 -2.81 22.88
N GLU A 3 -4.30 -4.10 22.84
CA GLU A 3 -4.84 -4.80 21.64
C GLU A 3 -6.17 -4.21 21.21
N LYS A 4 -6.99 -3.88 22.20
CA LYS A 4 -8.28 -3.26 21.99
C LYS A 4 -8.07 -1.90 21.38
N SER A 5 -7.05 -1.15 21.80
CA SER A 5 -6.71 0.16 21.24
C SER A 5 -6.23 0.07 19.78
N MET A 6 -5.49 -0.97 19.40
CA MET A 6 -5.00 -1.20 18.03
C MET A 6 -6.12 -1.66 17.08
N VAL A 7 -6.91 -2.63 17.53
CA VAL A 7 -8.09 -3.10 16.81
C VAL A 7 -9.15 -2.00 16.78
N GLN A 8 -9.22 -1.09 17.75
CA GLN A 8 -10.13 0.06 17.74
C GLN A 8 -9.61 1.22 16.90
N ALA A 9 -8.30 1.45 16.81
CA ALA A 9 -7.70 2.39 15.85
C ALA A 9 -7.90 1.92 14.40
N LEU A 10 -7.88 0.61 14.15
CA LEU A 10 -8.18 0.01 12.84
C LEU A 10 -9.70 -0.20 12.61
N ARG A 11 -10.53 -0.34 13.65
CA ARG A 11 -12.01 -0.46 13.57
C ARG A 11 -12.75 0.88 13.60
N LEU A 12 -12.07 2.01 13.79
CA LEU A 12 -12.65 3.33 13.53
C LEU A 12 -12.88 3.57 12.03
N VAL A 13 -12.35 2.69 11.19
CA VAL A 13 -12.69 2.52 9.77
C VAL A 13 -13.81 1.48 9.71
N LYS A 14 -15.06 1.89 9.95
CA LYS A 14 -16.20 1.04 9.61
C LYS A 14 -16.34 0.98 8.09
N PRO A 15 -16.66 -0.18 7.49
CA PRO A 15 -17.13 -0.24 6.13
C PRO A 15 -18.60 0.22 6.12
N SER A 16 -18.85 1.51 6.31
CA SER A 16 -19.99 2.08 5.60
C SER A 16 -19.57 2.06 4.14
N GLY A 17 -20.37 1.49 3.25
CA GLY A 17 -20.18 1.67 1.79
C GLY A 17 -20.20 3.15 1.35
N ASP A 18 -20.34 4.07 2.31
CA ASP A 18 -20.11 5.49 2.22
C ASP A 18 -18.66 5.83 2.67
N VAL A 19 -17.79 6.03 1.68
CA VAL A 19 -16.37 6.43 1.82
C VAL A 19 -16.19 7.87 2.30
N SER A 20 -17.27 8.65 2.48
CA SER A 20 -17.19 10.02 2.99
C SER A 20 -16.89 10.09 4.49
N ASP A 21 -17.10 9.00 5.24
CA ASP A 21 -17.09 8.98 6.71
C ASP A 21 -15.90 8.20 7.31
N LEU A 22 -14.93 7.81 6.47
CA LEU A 22 -13.60 7.47 6.97
C LEU A 22 -13.05 8.73 7.63
N ARG A 23 -12.90 8.73 8.96
CA ARG A 23 -11.97 9.65 9.63
C ARG A 23 -10.58 9.34 9.08
N ARG A 24 -10.28 9.95 7.93
CA ARG A 24 -8.97 9.98 7.30
C ARG A 24 -8.01 10.30 8.42
N LEU A 25 -6.95 9.51 8.57
CA LEU A 25 -5.74 10.04 9.18
C LEU A 25 -5.40 11.24 8.31
N ASP A 26 -5.86 12.42 8.72
CA ASP A 26 -5.50 13.65 8.06
C ASP A 26 -3.99 13.71 8.24
N LEU A 27 -3.28 13.86 7.14
CA LEU A 27 -1.83 13.85 7.19
C LEU A 27 -1.31 15.05 7.99
N ASP A 28 -2.19 16.01 8.28
CA ASP A 28 -1.96 17.15 9.16
C ASP A 28 -2.10 16.79 10.67
N GLU A 29 -2.67 15.63 11.00
CA GLU A 29 -2.77 15.07 12.37
C GLU A 29 -1.63 14.09 12.71
N VAL A 30 -0.79 13.72 11.74
CA VAL A 30 0.43 12.95 12.01
C VAL A 30 1.31 13.76 12.95
N ASP A 31 1.71 13.21 14.10
CA ASP A 31 2.67 13.86 14.99
C ASP A 31 4.01 14.03 14.27
N VAL A 32 4.16 15.20 13.67
CA VAL A 32 5.28 15.65 12.84
C VAL A 32 6.47 16.12 13.68
N SER A 33 6.63 15.57 14.89
CA SER A 33 7.64 15.94 15.87
C SER A 33 9.09 15.90 15.36
N SER A 34 9.36 15.23 14.22
CA SER A 34 10.65 15.33 13.51
C SER A 34 10.51 15.67 12.02
N ASN A 35 11.54 16.34 11.47
CA ASN A 35 11.64 16.65 10.04
C ASN A 35 11.57 15.40 9.15
N ALA A 36 12.04 14.24 9.63
CA ALA A 36 11.98 12.99 8.88
C ALA A 36 10.53 12.55 8.65
N HIS A 37 9.69 12.56 9.68
CA HIS A 37 8.26 12.22 9.54
C HIS A 37 7.55 13.14 8.56
N ARG A 38 7.82 14.45 8.63
CA ARG A 38 7.24 15.45 7.72
C ARG A 38 7.59 15.18 6.27
N LEU A 39 8.86 14.91 5.99
CA LEU A 39 9.33 14.63 4.63
C LEU A 39 8.71 13.34 4.09
N LEU A 40 8.70 12.27 4.89
CA LEU A 40 8.12 10.98 4.49
C LEU A 40 6.61 11.08 4.27
N ALA A 41 5.89 11.71 5.20
CA ALA A 41 4.45 11.95 5.07
C ALA A 41 4.15 12.81 3.85
N GLY A 42 4.95 13.83 3.57
CA GLY A 42 4.85 14.66 2.37
C GLY A 42 5.02 13.86 1.07
N HIS A 43 5.98 12.95 1.00
CA HIS A 43 6.17 12.08 -0.18
C HIS A 43 4.97 11.15 -0.40
N LEU A 44 4.47 10.51 0.66
CA LEU A 44 3.29 9.65 0.60
C LEU A 44 2.03 10.45 0.25
N ARG A 45 1.93 11.71 0.72
CA ARG A 45 0.85 12.63 0.35
C ARG A 45 0.89 12.97 -1.13
N MET A 46 2.07 13.25 -1.66
CA MET A 46 2.26 13.59 -3.06
C MET A 46 1.91 12.41 -3.97
N SER A 47 2.37 11.19 -3.64
CA SER A 47 2.01 10.01 -4.42
C SER A 47 0.51 9.74 -4.38
N LEU A 48 -0.14 9.94 -3.24
CA LEU A 48 -1.60 9.88 -3.11
C LEU A 48 -2.30 10.94 -3.99
N HIS A 49 -1.88 12.20 -3.92
CA HIS A 49 -2.49 13.30 -4.69
C HIS A 49 -2.30 13.15 -6.19
N ILE A 50 -1.28 12.42 -6.64
CA ILE A 50 -1.10 12.11 -8.06
C ILE A 50 -1.90 10.87 -8.42
N ALA A 51 -1.72 9.76 -7.68
CA ALA A 51 -2.33 8.48 -8.05
C ALA A 51 -3.86 8.47 -7.93
N TRP A 52 -4.41 9.14 -6.91
CA TRP A 52 -5.85 9.09 -6.63
C TRP A 52 -6.72 9.79 -7.69
N PRO A 53 -6.38 10.99 -8.19
CA PRO A 53 -7.09 11.58 -9.33
C PRO A 53 -7.11 10.69 -10.58
N TYR A 54 -6.01 9.98 -10.89
CA TYR A 54 -6.01 9.00 -11.99
C TYR A 54 -6.99 7.86 -11.72
N LEU A 55 -6.90 7.23 -10.53
CA LEU A 55 -7.88 6.20 -10.12
C LEU A 55 -9.32 6.70 -10.15
N SER A 56 -9.51 8.00 -9.91
CA SER A 56 -10.81 8.63 -9.83
C SER A 56 -11.43 8.97 -11.18
N SER A 57 -10.59 9.36 -12.14
CA SER A 57 -11.01 9.91 -13.44
C SER A 57 -11.00 8.89 -14.58
N ILE A 58 -10.22 7.81 -14.47
CA ILE A 58 -10.17 6.77 -15.51
C ILE A 58 -11.44 5.90 -15.42
N PRO A 59 -12.23 5.77 -16.50
CA PRO A 59 -13.37 4.85 -16.55
C PRO A 59 -12.95 3.40 -16.33
N ALA A 60 -13.82 2.59 -15.72
CA ALA A 60 -13.51 1.20 -15.36
C ALA A 60 -13.03 0.36 -16.55
N GLU A 61 -13.61 0.55 -17.74
CA GLU A 61 -13.22 -0.12 -18.97
C GLU A 61 -11.81 0.28 -19.46
N ARG A 62 -11.38 1.52 -19.18
CA ARG A 62 -10.04 2.00 -19.51
C ARG A 62 -8.99 1.47 -18.54
N LEU A 63 -9.34 1.17 -17.29
CA LEU A 63 -8.43 0.52 -16.34
C LEU A 63 -8.02 -0.87 -16.81
N LEU A 64 -8.91 -1.58 -17.49
CA LEU A 64 -8.68 -2.93 -18.02
C LEU A 64 -7.98 -2.90 -19.39
N ALA A 65 -8.00 -1.76 -20.09
CA ALA A 65 -7.37 -1.62 -21.38
C ALA A 65 -5.84 -1.67 -21.31
N ARG A 66 -5.23 -2.10 -22.41
CA ARG A 66 -3.77 -2.10 -22.59
C ARG A 66 -3.40 -1.11 -23.67
N HIS A 67 -2.39 -0.28 -23.40
CA HIS A 67 -1.83 0.63 -24.41
C HIS A 67 -0.90 -0.09 -25.39
N HIS A 68 -0.33 -1.22 -24.97
CA HIS A 68 0.59 -2.02 -25.79
C HIS A 68 0.57 -3.50 -25.37
N PRO A 69 0.78 -4.47 -26.29
CA PRO A 69 0.82 -5.90 -25.98
C PRO A 69 1.93 -6.36 -25.03
N LEU A 70 2.90 -5.50 -24.72
CA LEU A 70 3.95 -5.74 -23.72
C LEU A 70 3.75 -4.98 -22.42
N CYS A 71 2.71 -4.15 -22.31
CA CYS A 71 2.42 -3.38 -21.10
C CYS A 71 1.31 -4.05 -20.28
N ASN A 72 1.43 -4.00 -18.96
CA ASN A 72 0.33 -4.37 -18.08
C ASN A 72 -0.79 -3.32 -18.15
N SER A 73 -2.04 -3.75 -17.94
CA SER A 73 -3.16 -2.82 -17.80
C SER A 73 -2.98 -1.94 -16.56
N THR A 74 -3.60 -0.75 -16.57
CA THR A 74 -3.56 0.16 -15.43
C THR A 74 -4.09 -0.52 -14.16
N ASN A 75 -5.17 -1.30 -14.28
CA ASN A 75 -5.74 -2.11 -13.19
C ASN A 75 -4.68 -3.04 -12.55
N TRP A 76 -3.94 -3.78 -13.38
CA TRP A 76 -2.89 -4.67 -12.87
C TRP A 76 -1.79 -3.89 -12.15
N GLN A 77 -1.34 -2.78 -12.72
CA GLN A 77 -0.30 -1.95 -12.11
C GLN A 77 -0.74 -1.41 -10.74
N ILE A 78 -1.98 -0.95 -10.61
CA ILE A 78 -2.54 -0.48 -9.34
C ILE A 78 -2.59 -1.60 -8.31
N GLY A 79 -3.17 -2.75 -8.66
CA GLY A 79 -3.22 -3.89 -7.75
C GLY A 79 -1.83 -4.37 -7.33
N HIS A 80 -0.86 -4.33 -8.24
CA HIS A 80 0.54 -4.64 -7.97
C HIS A 80 1.15 -3.66 -6.94
N LEU A 81 0.92 -2.36 -7.11
CA LEU A 81 1.40 -1.33 -6.18
C LEU A 81 0.80 -1.49 -4.78
N ILE A 82 -0.49 -1.79 -4.69
CA ILE A 82 -1.20 -2.06 -3.42
C ILE A 82 -0.55 -3.24 -2.69
N CYS A 83 -0.36 -4.38 -3.39
CA CYS A 83 0.32 -5.54 -2.81
C CYS A 83 1.75 -5.20 -2.36
N SER A 84 2.52 -4.59 -3.25
CA SER A 84 3.93 -4.28 -3.00
C SER A 84 4.12 -3.33 -1.82
N GLU A 85 3.28 -2.30 -1.71
CA GLU A 85 3.29 -1.40 -0.57
C GLU A 85 2.95 -2.13 0.73
N TYR A 86 1.83 -2.85 0.76
CA TYR A 86 1.41 -3.57 1.96
C TYR A 86 2.46 -4.58 2.44
N GLU A 87 3.03 -5.38 1.53
CA GLU A 87 4.04 -6.39 1.88
C GLU A 87 5.30 -5.77 2.48
N GLN A 88 5.76 -4.66 1.91
CA GLN A 88 6.94 -3.96 2.43
C GLN A 88 6.67 -3.33 3.79
N ILE A 89 5.52 -2.67 3.96
CA ILE A 89 5.13 -2.05 5.23
C ILE A 89 4.91 -3.11 6.31
N ALA A 90 4.27 -4.22 5.98
CA ALA A 90 4.10 -5.36 6.89
C ALA A 90 5.45 -5.98 7.30
N SER A 91 6.39 -6.12 6.36
CA SER A 91 7.76 -6.59 6.62
C SER A 91 8.50 -5.67 7.61
N ILE A 92 8.32 -4.36 7.50
CA ILE A 92 8.91 -3.38 8.43
C ILE A 92 8.23 -3.43 9.80
N ALA A 93 6.90 -3.55 9.83
CA ALA A 93 6.14 -3.66 11.08
C ALA A 93 6.56 -4.91 11.87
N ALA A 94 6.69 -6.07 11.22
CA ALA A 94 7.06 -7.33 11.86
C ALA A 94 8.47 -7.31 12.49
N LYS A 95 9.39 -6.53 11.92
CA LYS A 95 10.79 -6.43 12.37
C LYS A 95 11.03 -5.36 13.44
N THR A 96 10.01 -4.59 13.82
CA THR A 96 10.17 -3.52 14.81
C THR A 96 10.08 -4.10 16.24
N PRO A 97 11.13 -3.93 17.09
CA PRO A 97 11.13 -4.45 18.46
C PRO A 97 9.94 -3.95 19.28
N GLY A 98 9.32 -4.82 20.08
CA GLY A 98 8.08 -4.51 20.81
C GLY A 98 6.79 -4.75 20.02
N ASN A 99 6.90 -5.08 18.72
CA ASN A 99 5.78 -5.60 17.91
C ASN A 99 5.77 -7.14 17.82
N SER A 100 6.86 -7.78 18.27
CA SER A 100 7.14 -9.22 18.18
C SER A 100 6.17 -10.10 18.97
N SER A 101 5.43 -9.54 19.95
CA SER A 101 4.42 -10.28 20.72
C SER A 101 3.03 -10.27 20.08
N ARG A 102 2.85 -9.68 18.88
CA ARG A 102 1.51 -9.47 18.32
C ARG A 102 1.27 -9.82 16.87
N THR A 103 2.30 -10.15 16.10
CA THR A 103 2.13 -10.47 14.67
C THR A 103 3.14 -11.53 14.22
N SER A 104 3.03 -12.76 14.75
CA SER A 104 3.54 -13.91 14.01
C SER A 104 2.63 -14.11 12.80
N VAL A 105 2.91 -13.41 11.71
CA VAL A 105 2.26 -13.69 10.43
C VAL A 105 2.95 -14.94 9.88
N SER A 106 2.44 -16.10 10.29
CA SER A 106 2.66 -17.34 9.55
C SER A 106 2.23 -17.11 8.11
N SER A 107 3.07 -17.46 7.15
CA SER A 107 2.82 -17.34 5.71
C SER A 107 1.58 -18.13 5.22
N THR A 108 0.92 -18.87 6.11
CA THR A 108 -0.28 -19.68 5.83
C THR A 108 -1.53 -19.24 6.60
N GLN A 109 -1.47 -18.19 7.43
CA GLN A 109 -2.63 -17.72 8.22
C GLN A 109 -2.96 -16.24 7.98
N SER A 110 -4.25 -16.02 7.69
CA SER A 110 -4.93 -14.85 7.11
C SER A 110 -4.98 -13.57 7.96
N ASN A 111 -3.87 -13.15 8.56
CA ASN A 111 -3.87 -11.98 9.45
C ASN A 111 -3.72 -10.62 8.73
N GLY A 112 -3.60 -10.62 7.40
CA GLY A 112 -3.65 -9.39 6.62
C GLY A 112 -5.09 -8.92 6.36
N PRO A 113 -5.28 -7.72 5.80
CA PRO A 113 -6.57 -7.27 5.32
C PRO A 113 -7.25 -8.34 4.47
N HIS A 114 -8.58 -8.43 4.56
CA HIS A 114 -9.35 -9.48 3.91
C HIS A 114 -9.14 -9.53 2.37
N TRP A 115 -8.82 -8.39 1.74
CA TRP A 115 -8.50 -8.32 0.32
C TRP A 115 -7.10 -8.84 -0.02
N HIS A 116 -6.15 -8.83 0.93
CA HIS A 116 -4.73 -9.05 0.65
C HIS A 116 -4.45 -10.41 0.01
N GLY A 117 -4.98 -11.49 0.57
CA GLY A 117 -4.78 -12.83 0.00
C GLY A 117 -5.37 -12.98 -1.40
N HIS A 118 -6.50 -12.31 -1.70
CA HIS A 118 -7.09 -12.28 -3.03
C HIS A 118 -6.20 -11.47 -4.01
N PHE A 119 -5.77 -10.29 -3.59
CA PHE A 119 -4.91 -9.42 -4.39
C PHE A 119 -3.53 -10.04 -4.65
N GLN A 120 -2.92 -10.74 -3.70
CA GLN A 120 -1.66 -11.48 -3.93
C GLN A 120 -1.82 -12.50 -5.05
N ARG A 121 -2.91 -13.27 -5.06
CA ARG A 121 -3.16 -14.24 -6.14
C ARG A 121 -3.33 -13.58 -7.51
N ILE A 122 -3.80 -12.33 -7.57
CA ILE A 122 -4.06 -11.61 -8.82
C ILE A 122 -2.85 -10.79 -9.28
N TYR A 123 -2.21 -10.04 -8.39
CA TYR A 123 -1.28 -8.97 -8.76
C TYR A 123 0.17 -9.22 -8.37
N HIS A 124 0.48 -10.35 -7.73
CA HIS A 124 1.87 -10.70 -7.46
C HIS A 124 2.61 -10.92 -8.78
N LYS A 125 3.82 -10.33 -8.89
CA LYS A 125 4.67 -10.52 -10.07
C LYS A 125 5.22 -11.95 -10.02
N PRO A 126 5.05 -12.76 -11.06
CA PRO A 126 5.61 -14.10 -11.05
C PRO A 126 7.14 -14.05 -11.12
N GLU A 127 7.77 -15.11 -10.60
CA GLU A 127 9.23 -15.19 -10.43
C GLU A 127 9.97 -15.37 -11.77
N ARG A 128 9.28 -15.78 -12.85
CA ARG A 128 9.89 -16.04 -14.17
C ARG A 128 9.29 -15.18 -15.28
N GLU A 129 10.16 -14.77 -16.20
CA GLU A 129 9.79 -13.96 -17.36
C GLU A 129 8.81 -14.67 -18.31
N SER A 130 8.91 -16.00 -18.42
CA SER A 130 7.97 -16.86 -19.17
C SER A 130 6.59 -17.00 -18.50
N GLU A 131 6.47 -16.57 -17.25
CA GLU A 131 5.22 -16.54 -16.48
C GLU A 131 4.66 -15.12 -16.40
N LEU A 132 5.33 -14.11 -16.98
CA LEU A 132 4.81 -12.76 -17.08
C LEU A 132 3.39 -12.86 -17.64
N PRO A 133 2.37 -12.47 -16.88
CA PRO A 133 1.04 -12.43 -17.44
C PRO A 133 1.08 -11.26 -18.40
N ALA A 134 1.37 -11.53 -19.68
CA ALA A 134 1.00 -10.60 -20.73
C ALA A 134 -0.51 -10.29 -20.63
N CYS A 135 -1.30 -11.12 -19.96
CA CYS A 135 -2.72 -10.89 -19.75
C CYS A 135 -3.21 -11.77 -18.60
N LYS A 136 -3.58 -11.17 -17.45
CA LYS A 136 -4.67 -11.76 -16.68
C LYS A 136 -5.96 -11.35 -17.37
N SER A 137 -6.87 -12.31 -17.61
CA SER A 137 -8.16 -12.01 -18.22
C SER A 137 -8.84 -10.88 -17.43
N PRO A 138 -9.48 -9.89 -18.08
CA PRO A 138 -10.22 -8.84 -17.37
C PRO A 138 -11.13 -9.37 -16.26
N ASP A 139 -11.75 -10.54 -16.47
CA ASP A 139 -12.65 -11.19 -15.50
C ASP A 139 -11.94 -11.73 -14.24
N THR A 140 -10.61 -11.73 -14.23
CA THR A 140 -9.79 -12.15 -13.07
C THR A 140 -9.21 -10.97 -12.30
N LEU A 141 -9.44 -9.75 -12.78
CA LEU A 141 -8.97 -8.52 -12.15
C LEU A 141 -10.03 -7.95 -11.20
N ALA A 142 -9.59 -7.22 -10.18
CA ALA A 142 -10.47 -6.60 -9.20
C ALA A 142 -11.23 -5.42 -9.81
N SER A 143 -12.41 -5.11 -9.28
CA SER A 143 -13.17 -3.94 -9.71
C SER A 143 -12.46 -2.64 -9.34
N GLN A 144 -12.81 -1.52 -9.98
CA GLN A 144 -12.29 -0.20 -9.61
C GLN A 144 -12.61 0.16 -8.15
N ALA A 145 -13.80 -0.24 -7.66
CA ALA A 145 -14.20 -0.01 -6.28
C ALA A 145 -13.31 -0.80 -5.30
N ASP A 146 -13.02 -2.07 -5.60
CA ASP A 146 -12.14 -2.90 -4.77
C ASP A 146 -10.71 -2.38 -4.75
N LEU A 147 -10.19 -1.93 -5.89
CA LEU A 147 -8.86 -1.30 -5.98
C LEU A 147 -8.78 -0.05 -5.10
N ARG A 148 -9.80 0.81 -5.14
CA ARG A 148 -9.85 2.02 -4.32
C ARG A 148 -9.90 1.70 -2.84
N PHE A 149 -10.77 0.76 -2.45
CA PHE A 149 -10.88 0.32 -1.07
C PHE A 149 -9.54 -0.24 -0.54
N ALA A 150 -8.92 -1.15 -1.28
CA ALA A 150 -7.65 -1.76 -0.89
C ALA A 150 -6.49 -0.74 -0.84
N PHE A 151 -6.48 0.23 -1.76
CA PHE A 151 -5.53 1.33 -1.75
C PHE A 151 -5.67 2.20 -0.50
N GLU A 152 -6.89 2.62 -0.17
CA GLU A 152 -7.15 3.46 1.00
C GLU A 152 -6.74 2.74 2.30
N GLU A 153 -7.14 1.47 2.46
CA GLU A 153 -6.76 0.68 3.62
C GLU A 153 -5.24 0.49 3.72
N THR A 154 -4.57 0.19 2.61
CA THR A 154 -3.10 0.07 2.56
C THR A 154 -2.43 1.39 2.96
N ARG A 155 -2.88 2.52 2.41
CA ARG A 155 -2.32 3.84 2.73
C ARG A 155 -2.49 4.18 4.20
N GLN A 156 -3.64 3.88 4.80
CA GLN A 156 -3.88 4.10 6.22
C GLN A 156 -2.95 3.26 7.09
N ILE A 157 -2.72 1.99 6.75
CA ILE A 157 -1.76 1.12 7.44
C ILE A 157 -0.35 1.71 7.36
N THR A 158 0.07 2.16 6.17
CA THR A 158 1.38 2.80 5.94
C THR A 158 1.56 4.03 6.83
N LEU A 159 0.57 4.92 6.86
CA LEU A 159 0.63 6.15 7.66
C LEU A 159 0.61 5.86 9.16
N ALA A 160 -0.24 4.93 9.60
CA ALA A 160 -0.29 4.51 11.00
C ALA A 160 1.05 3.93 11.47
N LEU A 161 1.75 3.16 10.62
CA LEU A 161 3.09 2.68 10.95
C LEU A 161 4.09 3.84 11.01
N LEU A 162 4.07 4.75 10.02
CA LEU A 162 4.97 5.91 10.00
C LEU A 162 4.84 6.74 11.27
N CYS A 163 3.62 7.04 11.73
CA CYS A 163 3.38 7.81 12.96
C CYS A 163 3.94 7.15 14.23
N ARG A 164 4.12 5.83 14.22
CA ARG A 164 4.52 5.06 15.40
C ARG A 164 6.03 4.90 15.53
N LEU A 165 6.76 4.97 14.42
CA LEU A 165 8.20 4.80 14.43
C LEU A 165 8.87 6.07 14.97
N THR A 166 9.92 5.91 15.74
CA THR A 166 10.80 7.01 16.12
C THR A 166 11.78 7.34 15.00
N ALA A 167 12.40 8.52 15.04
CA ALA A 167 13.46 8.89 14.09
C ALA A 167 14.65 7.90 14.12
N ARG A 168 14.94 7.33 15.30
CA ARG A 168 15.96 6.28 15.45
C ARG A 168 15.54 5.00 14.73
N GLU A 169 14.31 4.53 14.95
CA GLU A 169 13.80 3.33 14.27
C GLU A 169 13.72 3.52 12.76
N LEU A 170 13.34 4.71 12.28
CA LEU A 170 13.34 5.05 10.86
C LEU A 170 14.73 4.90 10.21
N SER A 171 15.80 5.04 10.99
CA SER A 171 17.19 4.90 10.52
C SER A 171 17.71 3.45 10.58
N GLU A 172 16.94 2.51 11.14
CA GLU A 172 17.35 1.11 11.23
C GLU A 172 17.44 0.45 9.85
N PRO A 173 18.39 -0.48 9.66
CA PRO A 173 18.59 -1.12 8.38
C PRO A 173 17.43 -2.05 8.01
N THR A 174 17.24 -2.26 6.71
CA THR A 174 16.32 -3.29 6.19
C THR A 174 17.08 -4.38 5.43
N THR A 175 16.36 -5.42 5.00
CA THR A 175 16.89 -6.47 4.13
C THR A 175 16.81 -6.12 2.64
N TYR A 176 16.25 -4.97 2.29
CA TYR A 176 16.09 -4.54 0.90
C TYR A 176 17.33 -3.75 0.47
N PRO A 177 18.13 -4.23 -0.50
CA PRO A 177 19.34 -3.53 -0.93
C PRO A 177 19.03 -2.16 -1.57
N TYR A 178 17.87 -2.03 -2.20
CA TYR A 178 17.39 -0.79 -2.82
C TYR A 178 16.71 0.19 -1.83
N ALA A 179 16.46 -0.24 -0.60
CA ALA A 179 15.84 0.58 0.45
C ALA A 179 16.52 0.28 1.79
N PRO A 180 17.78 0.74 1.97
CA PRO A 180 18.66 0.24 3.02
C PRO A 180 18.19 0.58 4.45
N THR A 181 17.29 1.55 4.63
CA THR A 181 16.71 1.92 5.94
C THR A 181 15.18 1.87 5.92
N LYS A 182 14.53 1.79 7.09
CA LYS A 182 13.06 1.82 7.17
C LYS A 182 12.49 3.09 6.51
N ALA A 183 13.11 4.25 6.74
CA ALA A 183 12.77 5.50 6.06
C ALA A 183 12.87 5.38 4.53
N ALA A 184 13.92 4.72 4.02
CA ALA A 184 14.09 4.50 2.59
C ALA A 184 12.97 3.61 2.01
N VAL A 185 12.40 2.67 2.79
CA VAL A 185 11.22 1.90 2.34
C VAL A 185 9.99 2.78 2.16
N PHE A 186 9.71 3.70 3.10
CA PHE A 186 8.61 4.66 2.92
C PHE A 186 8.81 5.56 1.70
N GLN A 187 10.04 6.03 1.46
CA GLN A 187 10.36 6.80 0.25
C GLN A 187 10.20 5.98 -1.01
N MET A 188 10.68 4.73 -1.00
CA MET A 188 10.57 3.80 -2.12
C MET A 188 9.10 3.58 -2.47
N VAL A 189 8.25 3.27 -1.49
CA VAL A 189 6.80 3.12 -1.68
C VAL A 189 6.21 4.34 -2.39
N ALA A 190 6.48 5.56 -1.90
CA ALA A 190 5.97 6.77 -2.53
C ALA A 190 6.48 6.94 -3.97
N ALA A 191 7.78 6.73 -4.20
CA ALA A 191 8.40 6.83 -5.52
C ALA A 191 7.88 5.76 -6.50
N HIS A 192 7.60 4.56 -6.02
CA HIS A 192 7.09 3.45 -6.81
C HIS A 192 5.72 3.77 -7.41
N TRP A 193 4.83 4.37 -6.60
CA TRP A 193 3.56 4.89 -7.09
C TRP A 193 3.76 5.93 -8.20
N LEU A 194 4.63 6.93 -7.97
CA LEU A 194 4.88 7.98 -8.96
C LEU A 194 5.46 7.45 -10.28
N LEU A 195 6.38 6.48 -10.19
CA LEU A 195 6.97 5.82 -11.35
C LEU A 195 5.90 5.14 -12.20
N HIS A 196 4.98 4.40 -11.57
CA HIS A 196 3.90 3.74 -12.29
C HIS A 196 2.81 4.71 -12.75
N SER A 197 2.53 5.79 -12.01
CA SER A 197 1.57 6.81 -12.46
C SER A 197 1.96 7.47 -13.78
N ALA A 198 3.27 7.55 -14.08
CA ALA A 198 3.73 8.04 -15.38
C ALA A 198 3.47 7.06 -16.55
N GLN A 199 3.07 5.81 -16.27
CA GLN A 199 2.74 4.79 -17.28
C GLN A 199 1.23 4.72 -17.56
N TRP A 200 0.43 5.45 -16.80
CA TRP A 200 -1.03 5.44 -16.93
C TRP A 200 -1.48 6.43 -18.02
N PRO A 201 -2.58 6.13 -18.71
CA PRO A 201 -3.12 6.98 -19.78
C PRO A 201 -3.76 8.28 -19.30
#